data_AF-A0A1Q9VRY2-F1
#
_entry.id   AF-A0A1Q9VRY2-F1
#
_cell.length_a   1.000
_cell.length_b   1.000
_cell.length_c   1.000
_cell.angle_alpha   90.00
_cell.angle_beta   90.00
_cell.angle_gamma   90.00
#
_symmetry.space_group_name_H-M   'P 1'
#
loop_
_entity.id
_entity.type
_entity.pdbx_description
1 polymer ?
#
loop_
_entity_poly.entity_id
_entity_poly.type
_entity_poly.pdbx_seq_one_letter_code
_entity_poly.pdbx_strand_id
1 'polypeptide(L)'
;MVATGVRGLRLNVSSDPRGTTTNFTNELAALIQRAATHNLFVEIFAAHSMLEQARTLIEDSPVPILLDHFGGVHATTAGTLDGAATVLHLYSHPHVWIKLSAPYRLGDPADIAHGLPPFVSDLASISPKRLLWASDWPHTGGGRDRATRSLDAIEPFRNYNATTSVEDISDWLPTPQAVADVFTHNPASLYDFPTTDPSPTAEAHHTPESQLE
;
A
#
# COMPACT_ATOMS: atom_id res chain seq x y z
N MET A 1 -0.90 13.72 -17.45
CA MET A 1 -0.67 12.66 -16.44
C MET A 1 -1.97 12.28 -15.75
N VAL A 2 -2.63 13.18 -15.01
CA VAL A 2 -3.92 12.87 -14.33
C VAL A 2 -5.05 12.52 -15.32
N ALA A 3 -5.20 13.29 -16.41
CA ALA A 3 -6.21 13.05 -17.44
C ALA A 3 -6.02 11.72 -18.21
N THR A 4 -4.87 11.05 -18.05
CA THR A 4 -4.56 9.75 -18.67
C THR A 4 -4.60 8.61 -17.65
N GLY A 5 -5.20 8.83 -16.47
CA GLY A 5 -5.36 7.81 -15.41
C GLY A 5 -4.19 7.66 -14.45
N VAL A 6 -3.13 8.46 -14.56
CA VAL A 6 -2.02 8.45 -13.58
C VAL A 6 -2.50 9.11 -12.28
N ARG A 7 -2.19 8.48 -11.15
CA ARG A 7 -2.60 8.94 -9.80
C ARG A 7 -1.45 9.06 -8.80
N GLY A 8 -0.34 8.37 -9.03
CA GLY A 8 0.84 8.46 -8.20
C GLY A 8 2.13 8.26 -8.97
N LEU A 9 3.24 8.61 -8.32
CA LEU A 9 4.60 8.33 -8.76
C LEU A 9 5.25 7.36 -7.77
N ARG A 10 6.09 6.43 -8.22
CA ARG A 10 6.72 5.43 -7.33
C ARG A 10 8.23 5.58 -7.28
N LEU A 11 8.79 5.59 -6.08
CA LEU A 11 10.21 5.43 -5.81
C LEU A 11 10.47 4.02 -5.27
N ASN A 12 11.18 3.19 -6.04
CA ASN A 12 11.51 1.82 -5.66
C ASN A 12 13.02 1.64 -5.60
N VAL A 13 13.54 1.54 -4.38
CA VAL A 13 14.97 1.28 -4.10
C VAL A 13 15.21 -0.15 -3.64
N SER A 14 14.19 -0.82 -3.09
CA SER A 14 14.28 -2.21 -2.61
C SER A 14 14.43 -3.24 -3.72
N SER A 15 14.04 -2.91 -4.96
CA SER A 15 14.17 -3.81 -6.13
C SER A 15 15.36 -3.47 -7.03
N ASP A 16 16.20 -2.48 -6.69
CA ASP A 16 17.38 -2.16 -7.49
C ASP A 16 18.44 -3.25 -7.27
N PRO A 17 18.78 -4.06 -8.29
CA PRO A 17 19.81 -5.10 -8.16
C PRO A 17 21.21 -4.54 -7.88
N ARG A 18 21.42 -3.23 -8.10
CA ARG A 18 22.68 -2.53 -7.83
C ARG A 18 22.77 -2.02 -6.39
N GLY A 19 21.65 -2.05 -5.65
CA GLY A 19 21.59 -1.53 -4.27
C GLY A 19 21.92 -0.03 -4.16
N THR A 20 21.72 0.73 -5.24
CA THR A 20 22.10 2.16 -5.28
C THR A 20 21.13 2.96 -4.42
N THR A 21 21.50 3.19 -3.15
CA THR A 21 20.75 4.02 -2.18
C THR A 21 21.27 5.45 -2.09
N THR A 22 22.34 5.77 -2.82
CA THR A 22 23.19 6.96 -2.61
C THR A 22 22.48 8.31 -2.81
N ASN A 23 21.25 8.33 -3.32
CA ASN A 23 20.51 9.56 -3.55
C ASN A 23 19.03 9.54 -3.14
N PHE A 24 18.62 8.59 -2.30
CA PHE A 24 17.21 8.37 -1.95
C PHE A 24 16.46 9.65 -1.54
N THR A 25 17.01 10.43 -0.61
CA THR A 25 16.35 11.66 -0.12
C THR A 25 16.17 12.71 -1.22
N ASN A 26 17.15 12.88 -2.10
CA ASN A 26 17.06 13.87 -3.19
C ASN A 26 16.10 13.39 -4.28
N GLU A 27 16.09 12.10 -4.60
CA GLU A 27 15.14 11.52 -5.56
C GLU A 27 13.70 11.62 -5.03
N LEU A 28 13.51 11.34 -3.74
CA LEU A 28 12.22 11.50 -3.08
C LEU A 28 11.77 12.96 -3.10
N ALA A 29 12.67 13.91 -2.80
CA ALA A 29 12.34 15.34 -2.82
C ALA A 29 11.91 15.80 -4.21
N ALA A 30 12.62 15.38 -5.26
CA ALA A 30 12.28 15.68 -6.64
C ALA A 30 10.93 15.07 -7.05
N LEU A 31 10.64 13.85 -6.62
CA LEU A 31 9.36 13.19 -6.85
C LEU A 31 8.20 13.89 -6.14
N ILE A 32 8.37 14.27 -4.88
CA ILE A 32 7.37 15.03 -4.11
C ILE A 32 7.05 16.35 -4.80
N GLN A 33 8.08 17.11 -5.22
CA GLN A 33 7.89 18.36 -5.95
C GLN A 33 7.08 18.16 -7.23
N ARG A 34 7.42 17.12 -8.02
CA ARG A 34 6.71 16.80 -9.25
C ARG A 34 5.28 16.30 -8.99
N ALA A 35 5.06 15.54 -7.93
CA ALA A 35 3.74 15.06 -7.55
C ALA A 35 2.83 16.23 -7.15
N ALA A 36 3.38 17.21 -6.41
CA ALA A 36 2.65 18.39 -5.97
C ALA A 36 2.14 19.25 -7.13
N THR A 37 2.91 19.39 -8.22
CA THR A 37 2.46 20.17 -9.40
C THR A 37 1.31 19.52 -10.17
N HIS A 38 0.98 18.26 -9.86
CA HIS A 38 0.00 17.47 -10.60
C HIS A 38 -1.07 16.81 -9.72
N ASN A 39 -1.14 17.13 -8.42
CA ASN A 39 -2.06 16.49 -7.47
C ASN A 39 -1.96 14.95 -7.49
N LEU A 40 -0.72 14.44 -7.49
CA LEU A 40 -0.42 13.01 -7.42
C LEU A 40 0.07 12.65 -6.02
N PHE A 41 -0.07 11.39 -5.61
CA PHE A 41 0.63 10.87 -4.43
C PHE A 41 2.01 10.31 -4.79
N VAL A 42 2.86 10.09 -3.78
CA VAL A 42 4.15 9.40 -3.95
C VAL A 42 4.11 8.06 -3.22
N GLU A 43 4.39 6.98 -3.93
CA GLU A 43 4.57 5.63 -3.39
C GLU A 43 6.06 5.36 -3.13
N ILE A 44 6.39 4.82 -1.96
CA ILE A 44 7.77 4.52 -1.57
C ILE A 44 7.89 3.04 -1.25
N PHE A 45 8.75 2.34 -1.99
CA PHE A 45 9.24 1.01 -1.64
C PHE A 45 10.70 1.06 -1.23
N ALA A 46 10.92 1.11 0.09
CA ALA A 46 12.22 1.16 0.74
C ALA A 46 12.19 0.38 2.07
N ALA A 47 13.36 0.06 2.64
CA ALA A 47 13.44 -0.41 4.01
C ALA A 47 13.11 0.71 5.00
N HIS A 48 12.58 0.37 6.18
CA HIS A 48 12.24 1.35 7.22
C HIS A 48 13.41 2.29 7.60
N SER A 49 14.66 1.81 7.54
CA SER A 49 15.86 2.62 7.84
C SER A 49 16.10 3.75 6.84
N MET A 50 15.65 3.59 5.60
CA MET A 50 15.69 4.66 4.59
C MET A 50 14.54 5.64 4.80
N LEU A 51 13.37 5.16 5.22
CA LEU A 51 12.26 6.04 5.63
C LEU A 51 12.68 6.91 6.81
N GLU A 52 13.40 6.34 7.78
CA GLU A 52 14.00 7.06 8.88
C GLU A 52 14.99 8.14 8.39
N GLN A 53 15.85 7.82 7.43
CA GLN A 53 16.80 8.78 6.85
C GLN A 53 16.09 9.97 6.16
N ALA A 54 14.92 9.75 5.57
CA ALA A 54 14.11 10.77 4.92
C ALA A 54 12.93 11.27 5.78
N ARG A 55 12.95 10.99 7.09
CA ARG A 55 11.83 11.24 8.01
C ARG A 55 11.22 12.63 7.84
N THR A 56 12.02 13.69 8.02
CA THR A 56 11.54 15.08 7.90
C THR A 56 10.89 15.38 6.56
N LEU A 57 11.45 14.84 5.46
CA LEU A 57 10.88 15.05 4.14
C LEU A 57 9.52 14.36 3.96
N ILE A 58 9.34 13.19 4.57
CA ILE A 58 8.05 12.47 4.58
C ILE A 58 7.04 13.21 5.47
N GLU A 59 7.46 13.63 6.65
CA GLU A 59 6.63 14.38 7.62
C GLU A 59 6.11 15.70 7.04
N ASP A 60 6.97 16.42 6.31
CA ASP A 60 6.67 17.74 5.73
C ASP A 60 6.07 17.65 4.31
N SER A 61 5.80 16.44 3.80
CA SER A 61 5.32 16.25 2.43
C SER A 61 3.98 16.98 2.19
N PRO A 62 3.88 17.83 1.15
CA PRO A 62 2.64 18.51 0.78
C PRO A 62 1.67 17.61 0.00
N VAL A 63 2.08 16.37 -0.32
CA VAL A 63 1.28 15.37 -1.03
C VAL A 63 1.14 14.09 -0.21
N PRO A 64 0.12 13.27 -0.46
CA PRO A 64 0.01 11.97 0.18
C PRO A 64 1.23 11.09 -0.10
N ILE A 65 1.69 10.37 0.93
CA ILE A 65 2.77 9.39 0.84
C ILE A 65 2.20 8.01 1.11
N LEU A 66 2.38 7.07 0.18
CA LEU A 66 2.01 5.67 0.34
C LEU A 66 3.26 4.83 0.61
N LEU A 67 3.36 4.26 1.79
CA LEU A 67 4.44 3.35 2.14
C LEU A 67 4.07 1.93 1.70
N ASP A 68 4.89 1.34 0.84
CA ASP A 68 4.68 -0.02 0.35
C ASP A 68 4.96 -1.06 1.44
N HIS A 69 4.27 -2.21 1.32
CA HIS A 69 4.56 -3.45 2.04
C HIS A 69 4.80 -3.23 3.54
N PHE A 70 3.77 -2.77 4.25
CA PHE A 70 3.81 -2.52 5.70
C PHE A 70 4.88 -1.49 6.12
N GLY A 71 5.32 -0.63 5.21
CA GLY A 71 6.37 0.37 5.46
C GLY A 71 7.79 -0.21 5.52
N GLY A 72 8.00 -1.41 4.96
CA GLY A 72 9.32 -2.03 4.90
C GLY A 72 9.86 -2.46 6.27
N VAL A 73 8.97 -2.75 7.22
CA VAL A 73 9.31 -3.42 8.49
C VAL A 73 9.86 -4.83 8.24
N HIS A 74 10.59 -5.37 9.21
CA HIS A 74 11.14 -6.72 9.11
C HIS A 74 10.78 -7.55 10.35
N ALA A 75 10.21 -8.73 10.16
CA ALA A 75 9.91 -9.64 11.25
C ALA A 75 11.21 -10.18 11.87
N THR A 76 11.22 -10.28 13.19
CA THR A 76 12.37 -10.77 13.95
C THR A 76 12.00 -12.04 14.72
N THR A 77 13.00 -12.85 15.04
CA THR A 77 12.85 -14.06 15.85
C THR A 77 12.36 -13.80 17.28
N ALA A 78 12.28 -12.53 17.70
CA ALA A 78 11.72 -12.13 18.99
C ALA A 78 10.19 -11.93 18.93
N GLY A 79 9.55 -12.21 17.78
CA GLY A 79 8.11 -11.97 17.58
C GLY A 79 7.75 -10.49 17.45
N THR A 80 8.72 -9.64 17.11
CA THR A 80 8.55 -8.19 16.91
C THR A 80 8.88 -7.80 15.47
N LEU A 81 8.55 -6.56 15.11
CA LEU A 81 8.86 -5.99 13.81
C LEU A 81 9.92 -4.89 13.96
N ASP A 82 11.09 -5.12 13.39
CA ASP A 82 12.11 -4.09 13.23
C ASP A 82 11.58 -2.96 12.32
N GLY A 83 11.79 -1.72 12.75
CA GLY A 83 11.24 -0.53 12.11
C GLY A 83 9.81 -0.15 12.47
N ALA A 84 9.09 -0.95 13.29
CA ALA A 84 7.70 -0.65 13.63
C ALA A 84 7.51 0.75 14.22
N ALA A 85 8.40 1.18 15.13
CA ALA A 85 8.33 2.50 15.74
C ALA A 85 8.46 3.63 14.71
N THR A 86 9.39 3.52 13.75
CA THR A 86 9.53 4.48 12.66
C THR A 86 8.27 4.53 11.80
N VAL A 87 7.72 3.38 11.43
CA VAL A 87 6.53 3.33 10.56
C VAL A 87 5.29 3.85 11.27
N LEU A 88 5.07 3.49 12.54
CA LEU A 88 3.96 4.02 13.36
C LEU A 88 4.06 5.53 13.52
N HIS A 89 5.28 6.04 13.78
CA HIS A 89 5.55 7.47 13.87
C HIS A 89 5.17 8.19 12.57
N LEU A 90 5.70 7.74 11.43
CA LEU A 90 5.36 8.33 10.12
C LEU A 90 3.86 8.25 9.82
N TYR A 91 3.23 7.11 10.11
CA TYR A 91 1.80 6.88 9.87
C TYR A 91 0.87 7.76 10.73
N SER A 92 1.36 8.26 11.85
CA SER A 92 0.63 9.21 12.69
C SER A 92 0.33 10.53 11.96
N HIS A 93 1.09 10.84 10.90
CA HIS A 93 0.83 11.99 10.04
C HIS A 93 -0.37 11.74 9.10
N PRO A 94 -1.28 12.71 8.94
CA PRO A 94 -2.57 12.51 8.28
C PRO A 94 -2.48 12.28 6.76
N HIS A 95 -1.35 12.57 6.13
CA HIS A 95 -1.09 12.36 4.70
C HIS A 95 -0.30 11.08 4.41
N VAL A 96 0.11 10.32 5.44
CA VAL A 96 0.84 9.06 5.27
C VAL A 96 -0.14 7.88 5.28
N TRP A 97 0.00 7.05 4.26
CA TRP A 97 -0.78 5.85 3.97
C TRP A 97 0.12 4.63 4.02
N ILE A 98 -0.45 3.46 4.33
CA ILE A 98 0.27 2.18 4.30
C ILE A 98 -0.47 1.17 3.44
N LYS A 99 0.30 0.51 2.57
CA LYS A 99 -0.16 -0.62 1.77
C LYS A 99 0.12 -1.94 2.51
N LEU A 100 -0.94 -2.60 2.97
CA LEU A 100 -0.91 -3.93 3.57
C LEU A 100 -0.80 -4.97 2.45
N SER A 101 0.43 -5.34 2.10
CA SER A 101 0.73 -6.16 0.93
C SER A 101 2.04 -6.91 1.08
N ALA A 102 2.19 -8.00 0.32
CA ALA A 102 3.42 -8.78 0.24
C ALA A 102 4.04 -9.18 1.60
N PRO A 103 3.27 -9.70 2.58
CA PRO A 103 3.81 -10.03 3.90
C PRO A 103 4.97 -11.03 3.81
N TYR A 104 4.99 -11.90 2.80
CA TYR A 104 6.10 -12.83 2.50
C TYR A 104 7.45 -12.16 2.18
N ARG A 105 7.51 -10.83 2.07
CA ARG A 105 8.76 -10.06 1.89
C ARG A 105 9.38 -9.64 3.22
N LEU A 106 8.65 -9.77 4.33
CA LEU A 106 9.01 -9.15 5.61
C LEU A 106 9.89 -10.05 6.49
N GLY A 107 10.13 -11.31 6.14
CA GLY A 107 10.94 -12.21 6.98
C GLY A 107 10.47 -13.66 6.89
N ASP A 108 10.75 -14.43 7.94
CA ASP A 108 10.26 -15.80 8.08
C ASP A 108 8.73 -15.82 8.34
N PRO A 109 7.97 -16.73 7.71
CA PRO A 109 6.53 -16.84 7.93
C PRO A 109 6.11 -16.97 9.39
N ALA A 110 6.88 -17.68 10.22
CA ALA A 110 6.56 -17.85 11.63
C ALA A 110 6.69 -16.52 12.39
N ASP A 111 7.75 -15.76 12.14
CA ASP A 111 7.97 -14.47 12.78
C ASP A 111 6.94 -13.43 12.32
N ILE A 112 6.57 -13.45 11.03
CA ILE A 112 5.53 -12.62 10.44
C ILE A 112 4.18 -12.84 11.14
N ALA A 113 3.80 -14.10 11.34
CA ALA A 113 2.52 -14.46 11.96
C ALA A 113 2.41 -13.96 13.42
N HIS A 114 3.53 -13.78 14.12
CA HIS A 114 3.54 -13.20 15.46
C HIS A 114 3.56 -11.66 15.44
N GLY A 115 4.37 -11.06 14.56
CA GLY A 115 4.62 -9.62 14.57
C GLY A 115 3.55 -8.76 13.88
N LEU A 116 2.95 -9.24 12.78
CA LEU A 116 1.99 -8.45 12.01
C LEU A 116 0.65 -8.18 12.69
N PRO A 117 -0.01 -9.15 13.37
CA PRO A 117 -1.32 -8.89 13.98
C PRO A 117 -1.33 -7.70 14.95
N PRO A 118 -0.42 -7.61 15.97
CA PRO A 118 -0.41 -6.44 16.86
C PRO A 118 -0.04 -5.15 16.12
N PHE A 119 0.86 -5.22 15.13
CA PHE A 119 1.25 -4.04 14.36
C PHE A 119 0.10 -3.48 13.51
N VAL A 120 -0.70 -4.34 12.87
CA VAL A 120 -1.88 -3.90 12.10
C VAL A 120 -2.96 -3.33 13.02
N SER A 121 -3.11 -3.89 14.23
CA SER A 121 -3.97 -3.32 15.27
C SER A 121 -3.52 -1.91 15.69
N ASP A 122 -2.22 -1.70 15.88
CA ASP A 122 -1.66 -0.38 16.22
C ASP A 122 -1.88 0.64 15.08
N LEU A 123 -1.66 0.21 13.83
CA LEU A 123 -1.97 1.03 12.65
C LEU A 123 -3.45 1.41 12.58
N ALA A 124 -4.35 0.43 12.76
CA ALA A 124 -5.78 0.69 12.72
C ALA A 124 -6.23 1.62 13.86
N SER A 125 -5.58 1.53 15.03
CA SER A 125 -5.78 2.43 16.17
C SER A 125 -5.40 3.88 15.86
N ILE A 126 -4.33 4.09 15.09
CA ILE A 126 -3.93 5.43 14.61
C ILE A 126 -4.93 5.95 13.57
N SER A 127 -5.19 5.16 12.54
CA SER A 127 -6.23 5.45 11.56
C SER A 127 -6.51 4.22 10.71
N PRO A 128 -7.76 3.72 10.64
CA PRO A 128 -8.09 2.67 9.69
C PRO A 128 -8.32 3.23 8.27
N LYS A 129 -8.45 4.55 8.12
CA LYS A 129 -8.85 5.23 6.86
C LYS A 129 -7.70 5.42 5.86
N ARG A 130 -6.46 5.14 6.25
CA ARG A 130 -5.26 5.30 5.41
C ARG A 130 -4.51 4.00 5.19
N LEU A 131 -5.19 2.89 5.42
CA LEU A 131 -4.72 1.54 5.13
C LEU A 131 -5.38 1.04 3.85
N LEU A 132 -4.64 0.36 2.98
CA LEU A 132 -5.21 -0.30 1.82
C LEU A 132 -4.54 -1.64 1.56
N TRP A 133 -5.29 -2.60 1.04
CA TRP A 133 -4.76 -3.91 0.67
C TRP A 133 -4.26 -3.95 -0.78
N ALA A 134 -3.22 -4.75 -1.03
CA ALA A 134 -2.86 -5.13 -2.40
C ALA A 134 -2.22 -6.54 -2.42
N SER A 135 -2.44 -7.29 -3.50
CA SER A 135 -1.92 -8.65 -3.64
C SER A 135 -0.40 -8.73 -3.85
N ASP A 136 0.21 -7.69 -4.44
CA ASP A 136 1.59 -7.73 -4.97
C ASP A 136 1.79 -8.84 -6.03
N TRP A 137 0.74 -9.13 -6.81
CA TRP A 137 0.85 -10.02 -7.97
C TRP A 137 1.81 -9.42 -9.02
N PRO A 138 2.66 -10.19 -9.71
CA PRO A 138 2.75 -11.66 -9.78
C PRO A 138 3.71 -12.31 -8.78
N HIS A 139 3.94 -11.71 -7.61
CA HIS A 139 4.75 -12.29 -6.53
C HIS A 139 6.20 -12.62 -6.94
N THR A 140 6.91 -11.63 -7.50
CA THR A 140 8.28 -11.82 -8.01
C THR A 140 9.35 -11.98 -6.90
N GLY A 141 10.53 -12.51 -7.27
CA GLY A 141 11.65 -12.81 -6.37
C GLY A 141 12.32 -11.60 -5.70
N GLY A 142 11.98 -10.36 -6.07
CA GLY A 142 12.57 -9.14 -5.51
C GLY A 142 13.86 -8.68 -6.19
N GLY A 143 14.26 -9.32 -7.29
CA GLY A 143 15.22 -8.78 -8.25
C GLY A 143 16.71 -8.87 -7.89
N ARG A 144 17.09 -9.28 -6.67
CA ARG A 144 18.48 -9.30 -6.19
C ARG A 144 19.46 -10.12 -7.06
N ASP A 145 18.97 -11.17 -7.70
CA ASP A 145 19.75 -12.04 -8.59
C ASP A 145 19.65 -11.65 -10.07
N ARG A 146 18.89 -10.60 -10.42
CA ARG A 146 18.74 -10.16 -11.82
C ARG A 146 20.04 -9.67 -12.44
N ALA A 147 20.95 -9.12 -11.63
CA ALA A 147 22.27 -8.69 -12.11
C ALA A 147 23.15 -9.85 -12.59
N THR A 148 22.92 -11.07 -12.10
CA THR A 148 23.72 -12.26 -12.42
C THR A 148 23.00 -13.24 -13.34
N ARG A 149 21.72 -13.00 -13.66
CA ARG A 149 20.92 -13.82 -14.58
C ARG A 149 21.09 -13.38 -16.03
N SER A 150 20.93 -14.35 -16.94
CA SER A 150 20.79 -14.07 -18.37
C SER A 150 19.53 -13.26 -18.65
N LEU A 151 19.56 -12.42 -19.68
CA LEU A 151 18.39 -11.66 -20.13
C LEU A 151 17.23 -12.58 -20.59
N ASP A 152 17.54 -13.78 -21.08
CA ASP A 152 16.55 -14.76 -21.53
C ASP A 152 16.00 -15.62 -20.37
N ALA A 153 16.51 -15.46 -19.15
CA ALA A 153 16.07 -16.25 -18.01
C ALA A 153 14.70 -15.80 -17.51
N ILE A 154 13.72 -16.71 -17.55
CA ILE A 154 12.38 -16.46 -17.02
C ILE A 154 12.46 -16.28 -15.50
N GLU A 155 11.87 -15.18 -15.00
CA GLU A 155 11.75 -14.91 -13.57
C GLU A 155 10.83 -15.96 -12.92
N PRO A 156 11.29 -16.69 -11.89
CA PRO A 156 10.40 -17.53 -11.11
C PRO A 156 9.49 -16.66 -10.24
N PHE A 157 8.21 -17.01 -10.20
CA PHE A 157 7.25 -16.42 -9.27
C PHE A 157 7.22 -17.21 -7.97
N ARG A 158 6.97 -16.52 -6.86
CA ARG A 158 6.75 -17.14 -5.56
C ARG A 158 5.44 -17.90 -5.60
N ASN A 159 5.43 -19.11 -5.05
CA ASN A 159 4.18 -19.83 -4.80
C ASN A 159 3.51 -19.21 -3.57
N TYR A 160 2.66 -18.21 -3.81
CA TYR A 160 1.97 -17.46 -2.77
C TYR A 160 0.49 -17.35 -3.12
N ASN A 161 -0.38 -17.66 -2.15
CA ASN A 161 -1.83 -17.52 -2.29
C ASN A 161 -2.26 -16.19 -1.67
N ALA A 162 -2.57 -15.18 -2.49
CA ALA A 162 -2.97 -13.88 -2.00
C ALA A 162 -4.26 -13.91 -1.16
N THR A 163 -5.12 -14.93 -1.31
CA THR A 163 -6.33 -15.09 -0.49
C THR A 163 -6.00 -15.21 0.99
N THR A 164 -4.88 -15.84 1.37
CA THR A 164 -4.52 -15.95 2.79
C THR A 164 -4.24 -14.56 3.37
N SER A 165 -3.62 -13.64 2.61
CA SER A 165 -3.43 -12.26 3.10
C SER A 165 -4.74 -11.50 3.27
N VAL A 166 -5.77 -11.81 2.48
CA VAL A 166 -7.09 -11.19 2.62
C VAL A 166 -7.73 -11.64 3.93
N GLU A 167 -7.68 -12.94 4.21
CA GLU A 167 -8.18 -13.54 5.45
C GLU A 167 -7.42 -12.98 6.66
N ASP A 168 -6.10 -13.07 6.64
CA ASP A 168 -5.21 -12.56 7.69
C ASP A 168 -5.48 -11.09 8.03
N ILE A 169 -5.51 -10.21 7.02
CA ILE A 169 -5.74 -8.77 7.23
C ILE A 169 -7.15 -8.50 7.70
N SER A 170 -8.14 -9.28 7.25
CA SER A 170 -9.51 -9.16 7.74
C SER A 170 -9.62 -9.50 9.23
N ASP A 171 -8.90 -10.53 9.67
CA ASP A 171 -8.87 -10.97 11.07
C ASP A 171 -8.12 -10.00 11.99
N TRP A 172 -7.11 -9.29 11.47
CA TRP A 172 -6.32 -8.34 12.26
C TRP A 172 -6.96 -6.96 12.42
N LEU A 173 -7.87 -6.59 11.53
CA LEU A 173 -8.56 -5.29 11.57
C LEU A 173 -9.65 -5.28 12.65
N PRO A 174 -9.84 -4.14 13.35
CA PRO A 174 -10.63 -4.12 14.58
C PRO A 174 -12.15 -4.18 14.37
N THR A 175 -12.64 -3.89 13.16
CA THR A 175 -14.08 -3.83 12.86
C THR A 175 -14.39 -4.24 11.42
N PRO A 176 -15.60 -4.76 11.14
CA PRO A 176 -16.05 -5.03 9.78
C PRO A 176 -16.03 -3.79 8.86
N GLN A 177 -16.25 -2.59 9.41
CA GLN A 177 -16.16 -1.36 8.63
C GLN A 177 -14.71 -1.07 8.22
N ALA A 178 -13.74 -1.25 9.14
CA ALA A 178 -12.33 -1.09 8.80
C ALA A 178 -11.89 -2.09 7.73
N VAL A 179 -12.37 -3.34 7.80
CA VAL A 179 -12.18 -4.33 6.74
C VAL A 179 -12.72 -3.80 5.41
N ALA A 180 -14.00 -3.42 5.34
CA ALA A 180 -14.60 -2.89 4.12
C ALA A 180 -13.80 -1.69 3.55
N ASP A 181 -13.46 -0.72 4.41
CA ASP A 181 -12.73 0.48 4.01
C ASP A 181 -11.35 0.17 3.41
N VAL A 182 -10.59 -0.74 4.02
CA VAL A 182 -9.26 -1.15 3.55
C VAL A 182 -9.30 -1.77 2.14
N PHE A 183 -10.37 -2.49 1.83
CA PHE A 183 -10.53 -3.15 0.53
C PHE A 183 -11.23 -2.29 -0.53
N THR A 184 -12.00 -1.25 -0.14
CA THR A 184 -12.82 -0.47 -1.08
C THR A 184 -12.66 1.04 -0.94
N HIS A 185 -13.13 1.64 0.16
CA HIS A 185 -13.26 3.10 0.27
C HIS A 185 -11.91 3.81 0.34
N ASN A 186 -10.96 3.26 1.10
CA ASN A 186 -9.63 3.84 1.25
C ASN A 186 -8.86 3.89 -0.08
N PRO A 187 -8.71 2.78 -0.83
CA PRO A 187 -8.07 2.86 -2.15
C PRO A 187 -8.87 3.73 -3.11
N ALA A 188 -10.21 3.71 -3.09
CA ALA A 188 -11.00 4.61 -3.94
C ALA A 188 -10.70 6.09 -3.65
N SER A 189 -10.55 6.47 -2.38
CA SER A 189 -10.21 7.83 -1.99
C SER A 189 -8.79 8.23 -2.38
N LEU A 190 -7.79 7.36 -2.19
CA LEU A 190 -6.39 7.68 -2.51
C LEU A 190 -6.15 7.75 -4.03
N TYR A 191 -6.75 6.83 -4.79
CA TYR A 191 -6.57 6.74 -6.23
C TYR A 191 -7.61 7.54 -7.02
N ASP A 192 -8.53 8.24 -6.34
CA ASP A 192 -9.60 9.01 -6.98
C ASP A 192 -10.38 8.13 -7.98
N PHE A 193 -10.79 6.95 -7.53
CA PHE A 193 -11.68 6.09 -8.29
C PHE A 193 -13.13 6.58 -8.15
N PRO A 194 -13.97 6.42 -9.19
CA PRO A 194 -15.38 6.73 -9.08
C PRO A 194 -16.00 5.89 -7.96
N THR A 195 -16.61 6.53 -6.96
CA THR A 195 -17.41 5.83 -5.98
C THR A 195 -18.69 5.35 -6.68
N THR A 196 -18.86 4.05 -6.82
CA THR A 196 -20.14 3.48 -7.26
C THR A 196 -21.15 3.69 -6.15
N ASP A 197 -21.95 4.75 -6.24
CA ASP A 197 -23.12 4.91 -5.41
C ASP A 197 -24.22 3.98 -5.98
N PRO A 198 -24.65 2.93 -5.28
CA PRO A 198 -25.76 2.11 -5.74
C PRO A 198 -27.06 2.85 -5.40
N SER A 199 -27.27 4.03 -6.00
CA SER A 199 -28.60 4.62 -6.00
C SER A 199 -29.49 3.71 -6.84
N PRO A 200 -30.54 3.07 -6.27
CA PRO A 200 -31.50 2.37 -7.10
C PRO A 200 -32.13 3.42 -8.01
N THR A 201 -31.93 3.27 -9.32
CA THR A 201 -32.76 3.96 -10.29
C THR A 201 -34.20 3.61 -9.95
N ALA A 202 -34.91 4.56 -9.34
CA ALA A 202 -36.35 4.51 -9.23
C ALA A 202 -36.89 4.44 -10.66
N GLU A 203 -37.23 3.24 -11.10
CA GLU A 203 -38.08 3.08 -12.26
C GLU A 203 -39.38 3.81 -11.94
N ALA A 204 -39.55 4.94 -12.61
CA ALA A 204 -40.75 5.75 -12.54
C ALA A 204 -41.94 4.86 -12.90
N HIS A 205 -42.93 4.84 -12.02
CA HIS A 205 -44.29 4.45 -12.34
C HIS A 205 -44.71 5.12 -13.65
N HIS A 206 -44.98 4.31 -14.67
CA HIS A 206 -45.90 4.70 -15.73
C HIS A 206 -46.99 3.64 -15.82
N THR A 207 -48.07 3.88 -15.08
CA THR A 207 -49.39 3.36 -15.42
C THR A 207 -49.86 4.09 -16.67
N PRO A 208 -50.46 3.40 -17.65
CA PRO A 208 -51.49 3.99 -18.47
C PRO A 208 -52.84 3.37 -18.11
N GLU A 209 -53.81 4.26 -17.87
CA GLU A 209 -55.23 3.93 -17.80
C GLU A 209 -55.71 3.20 -19.06
N SER A 210 -56.66 2.30 -18.83
CA SER A 210 -57.78 1.84 -19.67
C SER A 210 -57.61 1.80 -21.20
N GLN A 211 -58.00 0.68 -21.82
CA GLN A 211 -59.13 0.61 -22.76
C GLN A 211 -59.51 -0.84 -23.11
N LEU A 212 -60.82 -1.10 -22.96
CA LEU A 212 -61.72 -1.95 -23.77
C LEU A 212 -61.83 -3.47 -23.55
N GLU A 213 -63.12 -3.83 -23.41
CA GLU A 213 -63.85 -5.13 -23.46
C GLU A 213 -63.92 -6.01 -22.21
#